data_AF-A0A6A8MR88-F1
#
_entry.id   AF-A0A6A8MR88-F1
#
_cell.length_a   1.000
_cell.length_b   1.000
_cell.length_c   1.000
_cell.angle_alpha   90.00
_cell.angle_beta   90.00
_cell.angle_gamma   90.00
#
_symmetry.space_group_name_H-M   'P 1'
#
loop_
_entity.id
_entity.type
_entity.pdbx_description
1 polymer ?
#
loop_
_entity_poly.entity_id
_entity_poly.type
_entity_poly.pdbx_seq_one_letter_code
_entity_poly.pdbx_strand_id
1 'polypeptide(L)'
;MREQMITARRTRLYLAVTFAVTFFVASGPMAAQAAPAGTNSVKDWRAQVDALCTESNAAITQAYRAVTIGSDGEPLPAEFSTFMVTQLQPNFSQLVAAIKTTPAPKKIRPKVKMMVKKLNKTTLFISPTITKEEFLKSLTPAGQAAVGLGLTVCAQ
;
A
#
# COMPACT_ATOMS: atom_id res chain seq x y z
N MET A 1 33.94 2.18 17.59
CA MET A 1 33.28 1.03 16.91
C MET A 1 31.74 1.00 17.05
N ARG A 2 31.07 2.05 17.56
CA ARG A 2 29.59 2.11 17.61
C ARG A 2 28.94 2.83 16.41
N GLU A 3 29.68 3.72 15.73
CA GLU A 3 29.15 4.51 14.61
C GLU A 3 28.98 3.70 13.30
N GLN A 4 29.80 2.68 13.08
CA GLN A 4 29.73 1.82 11.88
C GLN A 4 28.46 0.94 11.83
N MET A 5 27.89 0.57 12.99
CA MET A 5 26.66 -0.25 13.03
C MET A 5 25.38 0.54 12.78
N ILE A 6 25.36 1.85 13.07
CA ILE A 6 24.19 2.71 12.88
C ILE A 6 24.00 3.03 11.40
N THR A 7 25.11 3.23 10.66
CA THR A 7 25.10 3.49 9.21
C THR A 7 24.57 2.29 8.43
N ALA A 8 24.93 1.06 8.79
CA ALA A 8 24.45 -0.15 8.12
C ALA A 8 22.94 -0.41 8.31
N ARG A 9 22.34 0.03 9.43
CA ARG A 9 20.88 -0.03 9.63
C ARG A 9 20.13 1.06 8.86
N ARG A 10 20.72 2.26 8.74
CA ARG A 10 20.18 3.37 7.92
C ARG A 10 20.11 3.02 6.43
N THR A 11 21.12 2.33 5.89
CA THR A 11 21.11 1.92 4.47
C THR A 11 20.01 0.89 4.16
N ARG A 12 19.63 0.05 5.12
CA ARG A 12 18.52 -0.91 4.94
C ARG A 12 17.13 -0.27 5.06
N LEU A 13 16.98 0.77 5.88
CA LEU A 13 15.72 1.50 6.00
C LEU A 13 15.45 2.35 4.75
N TYR A 14 16.50 2.98 4.20
CA TYR A 14 16.44 3.60 2.89
C TYR A 14 16.13 2.56 1.81
N LEU A 15 16.74 1.38 1.81
CA LEU A 15 16.41 0.37 0.79
C LEU A 15 14.96 -0.14 0.87
N ALA A 16 14.37 -0.31 2.05
CA ALA A 16 12.99 -0.79 2.17
C ALA A 16 11.95 0.25 1.71
N VAL A 17 12.27 1.55 1.82
CA VAL A 17 11.39 2.65 1.36
C VAL A 17 11.76 3.13 -0.05
N THR A 18 13.00 2.91 -0.50
CA THR A 18 13.52 3.32 -1.82
C THR A 18 13.39 2.22 -2.89
N PHE A 19 13.30 0.93 -2.53
CA PHE A 19 12.99 -0.13 -3.52
C PHE A 19 11.57 -0.04 -4.07
N ALA A 20 10.67 0.72 -3.45
CA ALA A 20 9.35 1.04 -3.98
C ALA A 20 9.34 2.26 -4.92
N VAL A 21 10.46 3.01 -5.02
CA VAL A 21 10.52 4.29 -5.74
C VAL A 21 11.71 4.28 -6.70
N THR A 22 11.68 3.38 -7.69
CA THR A 22 12.61 3.53 -8.83
C THR A 22 12.06 3.14 -10.19
N PHE A 23 10.76 2.91 -10.35
CA PHE A 23 10.20 2.78 -11.70
C PHE A 23 8.76 3.31 -11.77
N PHE A 24 8.55 4.19 -12.75
CA PHE A 24 7.30 4.78 -13.24
C PHE A 24 6.84 6.12 -12.67
N VAL A 25 7.33 7.15 -13.36
CA VAL A 25 6.71 8.46 -13.56
C VAL A 25 5.41 8.29 -14.36
N ALA A 26 4.42 9.11 -14.02
CA ALA A 26 3.17 9.43 -14.74
C ALA A 26 1.92 8.64 -14.34
N SER A 27 1.09 9.25 -13.47
CA SER A 27 -0.37 9.21 -13.61
C SER A 27 -1.01 10.34 -12.80
N GLY A 28 -1.90 11.08 -13.45
CA GLY A 28 -2.65 12.23 -12.93
C GLY A 28 -3.78 11.85 -11.97
N PRO A 29 -4.81 12.71 -11.82
CA PRO A 29 -5.83 12.54 -10.78
C PRO A 29 -6.65 11.27 -10.98
N MET A 30 -7.03 10.67 -9.85
CA MET A 30 -7.87 9.48 -9.63
C MET A 30 -9.13 9.49 -10.50
N ALA A 31 -8.97 9.10 -11.76
CA ALA A 31 -10.09 8.79 -12.63
C ALA A 31 -10.45 7.34 -12.35
N ALA A 32 -11.60 7.12 -11.70
CA ALA A 32 -12.23 5.82 -11.71
C ALA A 32 -12.58 5.48 -13.17
N GLN A 33 -11.66 4.82 -13.89
CA GLN A 33 -11.98 4.22 -15.18
C GLN A 33 -13.04 3.15 -14.92
N ALA A 34 -14.30 3.51 -15.16
CA ALA A 34 -15.40 2.56 -15.26
C ALA A 34 -15.17 1.70 -16.50
N ALA A 35 -14.37 0.64 -16.35
CA ALA A 35 -14.25 -0.39 -17.37
C ALA A 35 -15.63 -1.05 -17.57
N PRO A 36 -16.05 -1.31 -18.82
CA PRO A 36 -17.38 -1.84 -19.11
C PRO A 36 -17.63 -3.13 -18.32
N ALA A 37 -18.82 -3.22 -17.71
CA ALA A 37 -19.26 -4.38 -16.96
C ALA A 37 -19.49 -5.56 -17.92
N GLY A 38 -18.42 -6.28 -18.27
CA GLY A 38 -18.49 -7.41 -19.18
C GLY A 38 -17.17 -8.16 -19.23
N THR A 39 -17.05 -9.20 -18.41
CA THR A 39 -16.03 -10.25 -18.58
C THR A 39 -14.57 -9.78 -18.63
N ASN A 40 -14.13 -8.90 -17.70
CA ASN A 40 -12.69 -8.65 -17.52
C ASN A 40 -11.97 -10.01 -17.44
N SER A 41 -10.95 -10.20 -18.27
CA SER A 41 -10.09 -11.36 -18.09
C SER A 41 -9.39 -11.25 -16.73
N VAL A 42 -8.86 -12.35 -16.21
CA VAL A 42 -8.04 -12.26 -14.99
C VAL A 42 -6.83 -11.36 -15.19
N LYS A 43 -6.30 -11.26 -16.42
CA LYS A 43 -5.19 -10.37 -16.75
C LYS A 43 -5.62 -8.90 -16.65
N ASP A 44 -6.76 -8.54 -17.24
CA ASP A 44 -7.24 -7.16 -17.24
C ASP A 44 -7.65 -6.71 -15.83
N TRP A 45 -8.28 -7.61 -15.07
CA TRP A 45 -8.59 -7.34 -13.66
C TRP A 45 -7.34 -7.08 -12.84
N ARG A 46 -6.27 -7.88 -13.02
CA ARG A 46 -4.99 -7.65 -12.33
C ARG A 46 -4.39 -6.31 -12.72
N ALA A 47 -4.37 -5.97 -14.01
CA ALA A 47 -3.83 -4.71 -14.48
C ALA A 47 -4.57 -3.50 -13.91
N GLN A 48 -5.91 -3.55 -13.86
CA GLN A 48 -6.74 -2.51 -13.23
C GLN A 48 -6.41 -2.38 -11.74
N VAL A 49 -6.30 -3.50 -11.01
CA VAL A 49 -6.01 -3.47 -9.58
C VAL A 49 -4.57 -3.02 -9.27
N ASP A 50 -3.58 -3.45 -10.06
CA ASP A 50 -2.20 -2.97 -9.92
C ASP A 50 -2.08 -1.47 -10.23
N ALA A 51 -2.88 -0.94 -11.17
CA ALA A 51 -2.96 0.51 -11.42
C ALA A 51 -3.53 1.26 -10.20
N LEU A 52 -4.60 0.76 -9.58
CA LEU A 52 -5.16 1.34 -8.34
C LEU A 52 -4.11 1.36 -7.21
N CYS A 53 -3.35 0.27 -7.05
CA CYS A 53 -2.28 0.21 -6.06
C CYS A 53 -1.11 1.15 -6.40
N THR A 54 -0.78 1.31 -7.68
CA THR A 54 0.25 2.25 -8.13
C THR A 54 -0.12 3.69 -7.73
N GLU A 55 -1.36 4.09 -8.03
CA GLU A 55 -1.85 5.43 -7.72
C GLU A 55 -1.91 5.68 -6.21
N SER A 56 -2.44 4.72 -5.45
CA SER A 56 -2.48 4.81 -3.98
C SER A 56 -1.08 4.91 -3.38
N ASN A 57 -0.13 4.10 -3.86
CA ASN A 57 1.26 4.13 -3.40
C ASN A 57 1.92 5.47 -3.74
N ALA A 58 1.65 6.05 -4.91
CA ALA A 58 2.15 7.37 -5.29
C ALA A 58 1.63 8.47 -4.35
N ALA A 59 0.32 8.47 -4.06
CA ALA A 59 -0.29 9.42 -3.13
C ALA A 59 0.27 9.29 -1.71
N ILE A 60 0.38 8.07 -1.20
CA ILE A 60 0.97 7.77 0.13
C ILE A 60 2.43 8.22 0.18
N THR A 61 3.21 7.92 -0.87
CA THR A 61 4.63 8.33 -0.97
C THR A 61 4.76 9.84 -0.99
N GLN A 62 3.91 10.54 -1.76
CA GLN A 62 3.92 11.99 -1.82
C GLN A 62 3.56 12.62 -0.47
N ALA A 63 2.55 12.08 0.22
CA ALA A 63 2.18 12.51 1.56
C ALA A 63 3.31 12.26 2.58
N TYR A 64 4.01 11.13 2.46
CA TYR A 64 5.12 10.79 3.36
C TYR A 64 6.33 11.72 3.18
N ARG A 65 6.54 12.31 2.00
CA ARG A 65 7.62 13.29 1.78
C ARG A 65 7.48 14.57 2.61
N ALA A 66 6.26 14.88 3.05
CA ALA A 66 5.99 16.02 3.92
C ALA A 66 6.20 15.70 5.42
N VAL A 67 6.45 14.45 5.77
CA VAL A 67 6.66 13.99 7.15
C VAL A 67 8.03 14.41 7.64
N THR A 68 8.10 15.05 8.80
CA THR A 68 9.38 15.44 9.40
C THR A 68 10.13 14.22 9.93
N ILE A 69 11.36 14.04 9.46
CA ILE A 69 12.24 12.93 9.84
C ILE A 69 13.18 13.35 10.96
N GLY A 70 13.24 12.52 12.01
CA GLY A 70 14.13 12.68 13.15
C GLY A 70 15.59 12.34 12.83
N SER A 71 16.46 12.61 13.81
CA SER A 71 17.90 12.36 13.69
C SER A 71 18.30 10.89 13.56
N ASP A 72 17.39 9.96 13.82
CA ASP A 72 17.54 8.51 13.62
C ASP A 72 17.22 8.07 12.18
N GLY A 73 16.58 8.93 11.39
CA GLY A 73 16.12 8.62 10.03
C GLY A 73 14.71 8.04 9.98
N GLU A 74 13.97 8.08 11.09
CA GLU A 74 12.54 7.72 11.14
C GLU A 74 11.66 8.96 11.35
N PRO A 75 10.37 8.91 10.97
CA PRO A 75 9.42 9.94 11.32
C PRO A 75 9.39 10.21 12.82
N LEU A 76 9.27 11.47 13.22
CA LEU A 76 8.97 11.78 14.61
C LEU A 76 7.66 11.08 15.02
N PRO A 77 7.51 10.59 16.27
CA PRO A 77 6.32 9.81 16.67
C PRO A 77 4.99 10.52 16.40
N ALA A 78 4.93 11.83 16.64
CA ALA A 78 3.74 12.65 16.37
C ALA A 78 3.45 12.75 14.85
N GLU A 79 4.49 12.91 14.04
CA GLU A 79 4.38 13.00 12.59
C GLU A 79 3.96 11.65 11.97
N PHE A 80 4.51 10.54 12.50
CA PHE A 80 4.09 9.20 12.13
C PHE A 80 2.61 8.98 12.44
N SER A 81 2.20 9.30 13.67
CA SER A 81 0.82 9.15 14.13
C SER A 81 -0.16 9.94 13.26
N THR A 82 0.17 11.21 12.99
CA THR A 82 -0.61 12.07 12.09
C THR A 82 -0.65 11.50 10.68
N PHE A 83 0.48 11.06 10.13
CA PHE A 83 0.54 10.44 8.80
C PHE A 83 -0.34 9.20 8.71
N MET A 84 -0.27 8.30 9.69
CA MET A 84 -1.05 7.06 9.71
C MET A 84 -2.56 7.35 9.63
N VAL A 85 -3.06 8.31 10.39
CA VAL A 85 -4.50 8.59 10.49
C VAL A 85 -4.99 9.51 9.37
N THR A 86 -4.22 10.55 9.01
CA THR A 86 -4.68 11.60 8.09
C THR A 86 -4.36 11.32 6.64
N GLN A 87 -3.33 10.52 6.36
CA GLN A 87 -2.87 10.22 5.00
C GLN A 87 -3.04 8.74 4.69
N LEU A 88 -2.48 7.85 5.50
CA LEU A 88 -2.44 6.43 5.18
C LEU A 88 -3.83 5.77 5.26
N GLN A 89 -4.54 5.93 6.38
CA GLN A 89 -5.86 5.33 6.57
C GLN A 89 -6.88 5.71 5.48
N PRO A 90 -7.06 7.00 5.11
CA PRO A 90 -8.02 7.36 4.06
C PRO A 90 -7.61 6.85 2.68
N ASN A 91 -6.33 6.98 2.29
CA ASN A 91 -5.85 6.46 1.00
C ASN A 91 -6.02 4.94 0.91
N PHE A 92 -5.69 4.22 1.99
CA PHE A 92 -5.85 2.77 2.04
C PHE A 92 -7.31 2.34 2.04
N SER A 93 -8.19 3.08 2.74
CA SER A 93 -9.64 2.85 2.70
C SER A 93 -10.22 3.03 1.29
N GLN A 94 -9.79 4.08 0.59
CA GLN A 94 -10.19 4.35 -0.79
C GLN A 94 -9.72 3.24 -1.74
N LEU A 95 -8.47 2.78 -1.60
CA LEU A 95 -7.96 1.64 -2.36
C LEU A 95 -8.81 0.38 -2.15
N VAL A 96 -9.11 0.04 -0.90
CA VAL A 96 -9.95 -1.14 -0.56
C VAL A 96 -11.34 -1.01 -1.17
N ALA A 97 -11.93 0.18 -1.11
CA ALA A 97 -13.23 0.45 -1.73
C ALA A 97 -13.18 0.28 -3.26
N ALA A 98 -12.14 0.82 -3.92
CA ALA A 98 -11.95 0.70 -5.37
C ALA A 98 -11.74 -0.75 -5.82
N ILE A 99 -10.93 -1.54 -5.10
CA ILE A 99 -10.75 -2.97 -5.40
C ILE A 99 -12.08 -3.73 -5.21
N LYS A 100 -12.87 -3.39 -4.18
CA LYS A 100 -14.17 -4.01 -3.92
C LYS A 100 -15.19 -3.73 -5.03
N THR A 101 -15.18 -2.53 -5.62
CA THR A 101 -16.08 -2.16 -6.72
C THR A 101 -15.58 -2.64 -8.08
N THR A 102 -14.29 -2.97 -8.21
CA THR A 102 -13.71 -3.54 -9.44
C THR A 102 -14.29 -4.93 -9.71
N PRO A 103 -15.01 -5.15 -10.83
CA PRO A 103 -15.69 -6.40 -11.10
C PRO A 103 -14.70 -7.56 -11.34
N ALA A 104 -14.61 -8.47 -10.38
CA ALA A 104 -13.72 -9.62 -10.44
C ALA A 104 -14.30 -10.80 -11.27
N PRO A 105 -13.47 -11.47 -12.09
CA PRO A 105 -13.85 -12.68 -12.82
C PRO A 105 -14.32 -13.79 -11.87
N LYS A 106 -15.36 -14.55 -12.24
CA LYS A 106 -15.97 -15.61 -11.41
C LYS A 106 -14.94 -16.57 -10.79
N LYS A 107 -13.95 -17.00 -11.58
CA LYS A 107 -12.88 -17.93 -11.15
C LYS A 107 -11.99 -17.43 -10.01
N ILE A 108 -11.81 -16.12 -9.86
CA ILE A 108 -10.97 -15.54 -8.79
C ILE A 108 -11.78 -14.78 -7.74
N ARG A 109 -13.08 -14.55 -7.97
CA ARG A 109 -13.97 -13.78 -7.10
C ARG A 109 -13.89 -14.19 -5.62
N PRO A 110 -13.85 -15.48 -5.24
CA PRO A 110 -13.70 -15.87 -3.83
C PRO A 110 -12.36 -15.43 -3.23
N LYS A 111 -11.26 -15.58 -3.99
CA LYS A 111 -9.91 -15.15 -3.57
C LYS A 111 -9.84 -13.63 -3.43
N VAL A 112 -10.45 -12.89 -4.36
CA VAL A 112 -10.55 -11.41 -4.28
C VAL A 112 -11.32 -10.98 -3.03
N LYS A 113 -12.47 -11.59 -2.74
CA LYS A 113 -13.23 -11.30 -1.51
C LYS A 113 -12.39 -11.53 -0.24
N MET A 114 -11.59 -12.60 -0.20
CA MET A 114 -10.69 -12.85 0.93
C MET A 114 -9.61 -11.78 1.05
N MET A 115 -8.99 -11.38 -0.06
CA MET A 115 -7.98 -10.30 -0.07
C MET A 115 -8.59 -8.99 0.44
N VAL A 116 -9.75 -8.58 -0.08
CA VAL A 116 -10.48 -7.37 0.37
C VAL A 116 -10.81 -7.45 1.86
N LYS A 117 -11.24 -8.62 2.37
CA LYS A 117 -11.50 -8.81 3.80
C LYS A 117 -10.24 -8.61 4.65
N LYS A 118 -9.09 -9.12 4.18
CA LYS A 118 -7.81 -8.94 4.88
C LYS A 118 -7.33 -7.49 4.85
N LEU A 119 -7.41 -6.83 3.70
CA LEU A 119 -7.08 -5.42 3.55
C LEU A 119 -7.97 -4.55 4.46
N ASN A 120 -9.29 -4.78 4.45
CA ASN A 120 -10.21 -4.03 5.30
C ASN A 120 -9.93 -4.25 6.79
N LYS A 121 -9.46 -5.45 7.19
CA LYS A 121 -8.99 -5.68 8.55
C LYS A 121 -7.78 -4.78 8.84
N THR A 122 -6.76 -4.78 7.99
CA THR A 122 -5.60 -3.90 8.15
C THR A 122 -5.98 -2.42 8.27
N THR A 123 -6.92 -1.93 7.46
CA THR A 123 -7.44 -0.57 7.56
C THR A 123 -7.98 -0.23 8.95
N LEU A 124 -8.71 -1.17 9.57
CA LEU A 124 -9.27 -1.02 10.91
C LEU A 124 -8.22 -1.12 12.03
N PHE A 125 -7.05 -1.69 11.74
CA PHE A 125 -5.92 -1.72 12.68
C PHE A 125 -5.13 -0.41 12.69
N ILE A 126 -5.27 0.45 11.67
CA ILE A 126 -4.59 1.74 11.63
C ILE A 126 -5.11 2.61 12.78
N SER A 127 -4.19 3.07 13.61
CA SER A 127 -4.47 3.90 14.76
C SER A 127 -3.33 4.90 15.01
N PRO A 128 -3.54 5.93 15.84
CA PRO A 128 -2.48 6.87 16.21
C PRO A 128 -1.29 6.21 16.93
N THR A 129 -1.51 5.06 17.56
CA THR A 129 -0.53 4.40 18.44
C THR A 129 0.09 3.14 17.83
N ILE A 130 -0.37 2.71 16.65
CA ILE A 130 0.17 1.52 16.00
C ILE A 130 1.65 1.77 15.68
N THR A 131 2.49 0.77 15.95
CA THR A 131 3.88 0.82 15.51
C THR A 131 4.00 0.41 14.04
N LYS A 132 5.07 0.83 13.38
CA LYS A 132 5.41 0.37 12.02
C LYS A 132 5.45 -1.16 11.90
N GLU A 133 6.02 -1.84 12.89
CA GLU A 133 6.13 -3.31 12.89
C GLU A 133 4.76 -3.99 13.03
N GLU A 134 3.88 -3.48 13.89
CA GLU A 134 2.51 -3.97 14.02
C GLU A 134 1.72 -3.73 12.74
N PHE A 135 1.88 -2.55 12.13
CA PHE A 135 1.23 -2.24 10.87
C PHE A 135 1.70 -3.18 9.75
N LEU A 136 3.01 -3.39 9.59
CA LEU A 136 3.56 -4.33 8.60
C LEU A 136 3.08 -5.77 8.84
N LYS A 137 3.07 -6.23 10.09
CA LYS A 137 2.50 -7.54 10.45
C LYS A 137 1.03 -7.66 10.06
N SER A 138 0.26 -6.57 10.18
CA SER A 138 -1.15 -6.54 9.80
C SER A 138 -1.36 -6.56 8.28
N LEU A 139 -0.39 -6.05 7.49
CA LEU A 139 -0.42 -6.04 6.02
C LEU A 139 0.00 -7.38 5.40
N THR A 140 0.93 -8.12 6.01
CA THR A 140 1.48 -9.38 5.46
C THR A 140 0.42 -10.35 4.94
N PRO A 141 -0.70 -10.63 5.66
CA PRO A 141 -1.70 -11.56 5.17
C PRO A 141 -2.40 -11.09 3.89
N ALA A 142 -2.55 -9.78 3.71
CA ALA A 142 -3.14 -9.18 2.53
C ALA A 142 -2.14 -9.18 1.35
N GLY A 143 -0.87 -8.85 1.60
CA GLY A 143 0.19 -8.96 0.60
C GLY A 143 0.34 -10.38 0.05
N GLN A 144 0.32 -11.40 0.92
CA GLN A 144 0.31 -12.80 0.49
C GLN A 144 -0.90 -13.17 -0.37
N ALA A 145 -2.08 -12.60 -0.07
CA ALA A 145 -3.28 -12.82 -0.87
C ALA A 145 -3.18 -12.13 -2.24
N ALA A 146 -2.55 -10.95 -2.31
CA ALA A 146 -2.26 -10.24 -3.55
C ALA A 146 -1.28 -11.02 -4.44
N VAL A 147 -0.19 -11.54 -3.88
CA VAL A 147 0.76 -12.45 -4.58
C VAL A 147 0.03 -13.68 -5.12
N GLY A 148 -0.80 -14.34 -4.30
CA GLY A 148 -1.58 -15.51 -4.72
C GLY A 148 -2.63 -15.22 -5.81
N LEU A 149 -2.98 -13.95 -6.01
CA LEU A 149 -3.82 -13.47 -7.11
C LEU A 149 -3.02 -13.07 -8.34
N GLY A 150 -1.70 -12.96 -8.24
CA GLY A 150 -0.79 -12.52 -9.30
C GLY A 150 -0.78 -11.00 -9.47
N LEU A 151 -1.05 -10.25 -8.40
CA LEU A 151 -0.86 -8.79 -8.35
C LEU A 151 0.60 -8.49 -8.01
N THR A 152 1.18 -7.53 -8.71
CA THR A 152 2.62 -7.23 -8.63
C THR A 152 2.92 -5.96 -7.87
N VAL A 153 2.01 -4.98 -7.90
CA VAL A 153 2.16 -3.69 -7.21
C VAL A 153 1.49 -3.75 -5.84
N CYS A 154 0.29 -4.31 -5.75
CA CYS A 154 -0.42 -4.46 -4.46
C CYS A 154 0.26 -5.46 -3.50
N ALA A 155 1.23 -6.22 -4.00
CA ALA A 155 2.01 -7.17 -3.22
C ALA A 155 3.24 -6.56 -2.55
N GLN A 156 3.55 -5.30 -2.87
CA GLN A 156 4.71 -4.55 -2.39
C GLN A 156 4.38 -3.76 -1.13
#